data_AF-A0A955B035-F1
#
_entry.id   AF-A0A955B035-F1
#
_cell.length_a   1.000
_cell.length_b   1.000
_cell.length_c   1.000
_cell.angle_alpha   90.00
_cell.angle_beta   90.00
_cell.angle_gamma   90.00
#
_symmetry.space_group_name_H-M   'P 1'
#
loop_
_entity.id
_entity.type
_entity.pdbx_description
1 polymer ?
#
loop_
_entity_poly.entity_id
_entity_poly.type
_entity_poly.pdbx_seq_one_letter_code
_entity_poly.pdbx_strand_id
1 'polypeptide(L)'
;MRFSRMITAVDAHACGEPGRVITGGVPHIPGNSMFAKMQWLATEGDALRQVMLREPRGYPVLCCNVLVPPTHPDADAGFIIMEQTE
;
A
#
# COMPACT_ATOMS: atom_id res chain seq x y z
N MET A 1 23.93 3.44 9.27
CA MET A 1 23.18 2.20 8.96
C MET A 1 22.99 2.13 7.46
N ARG A 2 23.11 0.94 6.84
CA ARG A 2 22.87 0.74 5.40
C ARG A 2 21.58 -0.06 5.25
N PHE A 3 20.50 0.59 4.82
CA PHE A 3 19.21 -0.05 4.62
C PHE A 3 19.10 -0.57 3.17
N SER A 4 18.61 -1.80 3.00
CA SER A 4 18.37 -2.42 1.68
C SER A 4 16.93 -2.28 1.20
N ARG A 5 15.98 -2.06 2.11
CA ARG A 5 14.56 -1.81 1.82
C ARG A 5 14.03 -0.79 2.84
N MET A 6 13.66 0.38 2.36
CA MET A 6 13.10 1.47 3.17
C MET A 6 11.76 1.85 2.58
N ILE A 7 10.70 1.77 3.38
CA ILE A 7 9.35 2.20 3.02
C ILE A 7 8.98 3.35 3.94
N THR A 8 8.54 4.46 3.38
CA THR A 8 8.06 5.63 4.13
C THR A 8 6.54 5.60 4.17
N ALA A 9 5.96 5.79 5.34
CA ALA A 9 4.52 5.82 5.51
C ALA A 9 4.10 6.86 6.55
N VAL A 10 2.86 7.31 6.44
CA VAL A 10 2.17 8.18 7.40
C VAL A 10 1.01 7.40 7.99
N ASP A 11 0.98 7.27 9.31
CA ASP A 11 -0.14 6.64 10.02
C ASP A 11 -1.19 7.70 10.35
N ALA A 12 -2.45 7.37 10.10
CA ALA A 12 -3.62 8.20 10.36
C ALA A 12 -4.79 7.34 10.84
N HIS A 13 -5.89 7.97 11.26
CA HIS A 13 -7.14 7.27 11.51
C HIS A 13 -8.34 8.10 11.06
N ALA A 14 -9.43 7.43 10.69
CA ALA A 14 -10.72 8.05 10.43
C ALA A 14 -11.76 7.43 11.36
N CYS A 15 -12.34 8.22 12.27
CA CYS A 15 -13.31 7.73 13.28
C CYS A 15 -12.83 6.54 14.15
N GLY A 16 -11.51 6.37 14.26
CA GLY A 16 -10.88 5.30 15.05
C GLY A 16 -10.40 4.12 14.21
N GLU A 17 -10.76 4.07 12.93
CA GLU A 17 -10.24 3.09 11.98
C GLU A 17 -8.82 3.48 11.55
N PRO A 18 -7.79 2.66 11.84
CA PRO A 18 -6.40 2.98 11.55
C PRO A 18 -6.06 2.75 10.07
N GLY A 19 -5.36 3.71 9.47
CA GLY A 19 -4.89 3.65 8.10
C GLY A 19 -3.43 4.06 7.99
N ARG A 20 -2.60 3.20 7.40
CA ARG A 20 -1.20 3.50 7.06
C ARG A 20 -1.07 3.87 5.60
N VAL A 21 -0.67 5.10 5.30
CA VAL A 21 -0.48 5.59 3.93
C VAL A 21 0.99 5.51 3.53
N ILE A 22 1.34 4.59 2.63
CA ILE A 22 2.69 4.47 2.08
C ILE A 22 2.91 5.59 1.07
N THR A 23 3.92 6.42 1.33
CA THR A 23 4.28 7.59 0.53
C THR A 23 5.52 7.39 -0.33
N GLY A 24 6.29 6.32 -0.10
CA GLY A 24 7.53 6.07 -0.84
C GLY A 24 8.21 4.76 -0.50
N GLY A 25 9.19 4.38 -1.33
CA GLY A 25 9.98 3.16 -1.15
C GLY A 25 9.38 1.89 -1.76
N VAL A 26 8.23 2.00 -2.43
CA VAL A 26 7.60 0.89 -3.15
C VAL A 26 8.08 0.88 -4.60
N PRO A 27 8.49 -0.29 -5.15
CA PRO A 27 8.81 -0.43 -6.57
C PRO A 27 7.63 -0.11 -7.48
N HIS A 28 7.89 0.05 -8.78
CA HIS A 28 6.83 0.22 -9.77
C HIS A 28 5.82 -0.94 -9.72
N ILE A 29 4.53 -0.61 -9.65
CA ILE A 29 3.42 -1.55 -9.72
C ILE A 29 2.90 -1.58 -11.17
N PRO A 30 3.03 -2.71 -11.90
CA PRO A 30 2.57 -2.84 -13.27
C PRO A 30 1.05 -2.68 -13.41
N GLY A 31 0.62 -2.12 -14.54
CA GLY A 31 -0.79 -2.04 -14.92
C GLY A 31 -1.21 -0.69 -15.50
N ASN A 32 -2.05 -0.73 -16.52
CA ASN A 32 -2.54 0.47 -17.23
C ASN A 32 -3.80 1.08 -16.59
N SER A 33 -4.40 0.42 -15.60
CA SER A 33 -5.55 0.91 -14.85
C SER A 33 -5.35 0.67 -13.36
N MET A 34 -6.06 1.41 -12.49
CA MET A 34 -6.04 1.15 -11.04
C MET A 34 -6.41 -0.29 -10.71
N PHE A 35 -7.38 -0.86 -11.44
CA PHE A 35 -7.80 -2.24 -11.26
C PHE A 35 -6.68 -3.24 -11.61
N ALA A 36 -5.99 -3.05 -12.74
CA ALA A 36 -4.88 -3.93 -13.13
C ALA A 36 -3.72 -3.88 -12.10
N LYS A 37 -3.42 -2.69 -11.58
CA LYS A 37 -2.41 -2.51 -10.52
C LYS A 37 -2.82 -3.23 -9.22
N MET A 38 -4.10 -3.12 -8.84
CA MET A 38 -4.64 -3.82 -7.67
C MET A 38 -4.57 -5.33 -7.84
N GLN A 39 -4.98 -5.85 -9.00
CA GLN A 39 -4.88 -7.28 -9.31
C GLN A 39 -3.45 -7.78 -9.23
N TRP A 40 -2.49 -7.05 -9.79
CA TRP A 40 -1.08 -7.43 -9.72
C TRP A 40 -0.56 -7.48 -8.28
N LEU A 41 -0.93 -6.51 -7.43
CA LEU A 41 -0.59 -6.55 -6.01
C LEU A 41 -1.21 -7.76 -5.29
N ALA A 42 -2.43 -8.15 -5.66
CA ALA A 42 -3.12 -9.29 -5.07
C ALA A 42 -2.55 -10.65 -5.51
N THR A 43 -2.01 -10.78 -6.73
CA THR A 43 -1.52 -12.07 -7.25
C THR A 43 0.00 -12.23 -7.22
N GLU A 44 0.74 -11.19 -7.59
CA GLU A 44 2.21 -11.23 -7.72
C GLU A 44 2.94 -10.38 -6.66
N GLY A 45 2.29 -9.31 -6.18
CA GLY A 45 2.90 -8.28 -5.33
C GLY A 45 2.61 -8.40 -3.83
N ASP A 46 2.06 -9.53 -3.36
CA ASP A 46 1.49 -9.65 -2.00
C ASP A 46 2.53 -9.43 -0.88
N ALA A 47 3.81 -9.56 -1.18
CA ALA A 47 4.90 -9.31 -0.23
C ALA A 47 4.84 -7.91 0.40
N LEU A 48 4.35 -6.89 -0.32
CA LEU A 48 4.17 -5.55 0.23
C LEU A 48 3.13 -5.55 1.34
N ARG A 49 1.95 -6.11 1.09
CA ARG A 49 0.87 -6.23 2.08
C ARG A 49 1.35 -6.98 3.32
N GLN A 50 2.00 -8.12 3.12
CA GLN A 50 2.51 -8.95 4.21
C GLN A 50 3.48 -8.19 5.12
N VAL A 51 4.45 -7.46 4.55
CA VAL A 51 5.43 -6.69 5.33
C VAL A 51 4.78 -5.53 6.09
N MET A 52 3.74 -4.93 5.53
CA MET A 52 3.11 -3.73 6.09
C MET A 52 2.01 -4.02 7.11
N LEU A 53 1.34 -5.18 6.99
CA LEU A 53 0.16 -5.53 7.79
C LEU A 53 0.39 -6.65 8.80
N ARG A 54 1.34 -7.57 8.57
CA ARG A 54 1.63 -8.62 9.55
C ARG A 54 2.53 -8.11 10.67
N GLU A 55 2.45 -8.78 11.81
CA GLU A 55 3.41 -8.60 12.89
C GLU A 55 4.85 -8.82 12.38
N PRO A 56 5.84 -8.02 12.84
CA PRO A 56 5.77 -7.06 13.95
C PRO A 56 5.41 -5.63 13.53
N ARG A 57 5.04 -5.38 12.26
CA ARG A 57 4.85 -4.02 11.73
C ARG A 57 3.40 -3.59 11.63
N GLY A 58 2.48 -4.55 11.50
CA GLY A 58 1.05 -4.32 11.52
C GLY A 58 0.35 -5.16 12.59
N TYR A 59 -0.98 -5.13 12.55
CA TYR A 59 -1.89 -5.76 13.49
C TYR A 59 -3.26 -5.94 12.80
N PRO A 60 -4.14 -6.84 13.28
CA PRO A 60 -5.33 -7.29 12.54
C PRO A 60 -6.26 -6.21 11.96
N VAL A 61 -6.37 -5.07 12.62
CA VAL A 61 -7.28 -3.97 12.22
C VAL A 61 -6.61 -2.97 11.27
N LEU A 62 -5.29 -3.02 11.11
CA LEU A 62 -4.58 -2.04 10.28
C LEU A 62 -4.91 -2.23 8.80
N CYS A 63 -5.38 -1.16 8.14
CA CYS A 63 -5.43 -1.06 6.70
C CYS A 63 -4.20 -0.31 6.17
N CYS A 64 -3.71 -0.69 4.98
CA CYS A 64 -2.58 -0.01 4.35
C CYS A 64 -2.92 0.48 2.95
N ASN A 65 -2.65 1.76 2.69
CA ASN A 65 -2.91 2.44 1.43
C ASN A 65 -1.59 2.74 0.73
N VAL A 66 -1.34 2.17 -0.44
CA VAL A 66 -0.15 2.53 -1.24
C VAL A 66 -0.50 3.62 -2.24
N LEU A 67 0.21 4.76 -2.17
CA LEU A 67 0.10 5.80 -3.20
C LEU A 67 0.75 5.31 -4.49
N VAL A 68 0.07 5.51 -5.61
CA VAL A 68 0.53 5.17 -6.95
C VAL A 68 0.22 6.31 -7.92
N PRO A 69 0.95 6.41 -9.05
CA PRO A 69 0.58 7.35 -10.09
C PRO A 69 -0.88 7.16 -10.53
N PRO A 70 -1.66 8.24 -10.68
CA PRO A 70 -3.03 8.16 -11.17
C PRO A 70 -3.06 7.57 -12.58
N THR A 71 -4.21 6.99 -12.95
CA THR A 71 -4.46 6.49 -14.32
C THR A 71 -5.49 7.32 -15.07
N HIS A 72 -6.10 8.30 -14.40
CA HIS A 72 -7.02 9.27 -14.97
C HIS A 72 -6.33 10.65 -15.02
N PRO A 73 -6.43 11.42 -16.12
CA PRO A 73 -5.72 12.70 -16.25
C PRO A 73 -6.16 13.75 -15.24
N ASP A 74 -7.42 13.71 -14.79
CA ASP A 74 -7.96 14.69 -13.83
C ASP A 74 -7.72 14.32 -12.36
N ALA A 75 -7.08 13.17 -12.07
CA ALA A 75 -6.85 12.73 -10.70
C ALA A 75 -5.47 13.17 -10.21
N ASP A 76 -5.41 13.76 -9.01
CA ASP A 76 -4.14 14.17 -8.39
C ASP A 76 -3.28 12.98 -7.95
N ALA A 77 -3.93 11.88 -7.54
CA ALA A 77 -3.27 10.67 -7.05
C ALA A 77 -4.12 9.42 -7.29
N GLY A 78 -3.44 8.27 -7.37
CA GLY A 78 -4.08 6.97 -7.21
C GLY A 78 -3.67 6.36 -5.86
N PHE A 79 -4.52 5.51 -5.29
CA PHE A 79 -4.13 4.66 -4.18
C PHE A 79 -4.80 3.30 -4.28
N ILE A 80 -4.18 2.30 -3.64
CA ILE A 80 -4.71 0.94 -3.55
C ILE A 80 -4.71 0.54 -2.08
N ILE A 81 -5.87 0.08 -1.61
CA ILE A 81 -6.05 -0.42 -0.25
C ILE A 81 -5.59 -1.89 -0.22
N MET A 82 -4.86 -2.24 0.82
CA MET A 82 -4.51 -3.61 1.16
C MET A 82 -4.92 -3.84 2.61
N GLU A 83 -5.54 -4.99 2.86
CA GLU A 83 -6.07 -5.37 4.16
C GLU A 83 -5.47 -6.70 4.62
N GLN A 84 -5.64 -7.02 5.91
CA GLN A 84 -5.20 -8.29 6.42
C GLN A 84 -6.20 -9.39 6.02
N THR A 85 -5.90 -10.12 4.94
CA THR A 85 -6.51 -11.41 4.66
C THR A 85 -5.74 -12.52 5.40
N GLU A 86 -6.49 -13.45 5.99
CA GLU A 86 -5.98 -14.65 6.68
C GLU A 86 -5.00 -15.45 5.81
#